data_AF-C0PNL8-F1
#
_entry.id   AF-C0PNL8-F1
#
_cell.length_a   1.000
_cell.length_b   1.000
_cell.length_c   1.000
_cell.angle_alpha   90.00
_cell.angle_beta   90.00
_cell.angle_gamma   90.00
#
_symmetry.space_group_name_H-M   'P 1'
#
loop_
_entity.id
_entity.type
_entity.pdbx_description
1 polymer ?
#
loop_
_entity_poly.entity_id
_entity_poly.type
_entity_poly.pdbx_seq_one_letter_code
_entity_poly.pdbx_strand_id
1 'polypeptide(L)'
;MGIISKLVPILTEGNFVERCLEILRNLSDMEEAVARITRTDRCLASVAEYLDTGSPTERQHAVVILLAVCSCSAEDCLLVMKEGVIPALVDLSVNGTEEAKGCSTKLLHLLRDMRRSDQFTNSCSQEVAATGMVVEDAPKNSVHKQPASKSSRFFQRKLNIFSKPRSLTLF
;
A
#
# COMPACT_ATOMS: atom_id res chain seq x y z
N MET A 1 -14.55 -8.76 22.78
CA MET A 1 -13.83 -8.08 21.68
C MET A 1 -14.56 -8.28 20.35
N GLY A 2 -15.61 -7.50 20.09
CA GLY A 2 -16.44 -7.61 18.87
C GLY A 2 -17.11 -6.30 18.46
N ILE A 3 -16.61 -5.16 18.97
CA ILE A 3 -17.18 -3.85 18.67
C ILE A 3 -16.87 -3.41 17.24
N ILE A 4 -15.64 -3.65 16.75
CA ILE A 4 -15.22 -3.29 15.38
C ILE A 4 -16.13 -3.96 14.34
N SER A 5 -16.44 -5.25 14.49
CA SER A 5 -17.37 -5.95 13.59
C SER A 5 -18.79 -5.40 13.62
N LYS A 6 -19.22 -4.76 14.72
CA LYS A 6 -20.52 -4.08 14.81
C LYS A 6 -20.48 -2.66 14.23
N LEU A 7 -19.30 -2.03 14.14
CA LEU A 7 -19.14 -0.70 13.55
C LEU A 7 -19.09 -0.73 12.01
N VAL A 8 -18.63 -1.83 11.41
CA VAL A 8 -18.53 -1.92 9.94
C VAL A 8 -19.87 -1.72 9.23
N PRO A 9 -20.99 -2.38 9.62
CA PRO A 9 -22.29 -2.14 8.98
C PRO A 9 -22.72 -0.67 9.07
N ILE A 10 -22.49 -0.05 10.23
CA ILE A 10 -22.85 1.35 10.50
C ILE A 10 -22.05 2.30 9.60
N LEU A 11 -20.74 2.03 9.45
CA LEU A 11 -19.87 2.76 8.52
C LEU A 11 -20.30 2.58 7.07
N THR A 12 -20.69 1.38 6.65
CA THR A 12 -21.12 1.12 5.27
C THR A 12 -22.50 1.70 4.93
N GLU A 13 -23.37 1.86 5.93
CA GLU A 13 -24.69 2.47 5.78
C GLU A 13 -24.64 4.01 5.79
N GLY A 14 -23.49 4.61 6.13
CA GLY A 14 -23.33 6.06 6.21
C GLY A 14 -23.98 6.71 7.44
N ASN A 15 -24.44 5.91 8.41
CA ASN A 15 -25.06 6.40 9.63
C ASN A 15 -23.99 6.68 10.69
N PHE A 16 -24.02 7.84 11.35
CA PHE A 16 -23.10 8.17 12.47
C PHE A 16 -21.60 7.93 12.17
N VAL A 17 -21.18 8.16 10.93
CA VAL A 17 -19.83 7.85 10.43
C VAL A 17 -18.76 8.52 11.29
N GLU A 18 -18.85 9.84 11.50
CA GLU A 18 -17.90 10.59 12.33
C GLU A 18 -17.69 9.94 13.71
N ARG A 19 -18.77 9.54 14.38
CA ARG A 19 -18.67 8.90 15.71
C ARG A 19 -18.11 7.49 15.64
N CYS A 20 -18.41 6.73 14.61
CA CYS A 20 -17.81 5.42 14.41
C CYS A 20 -16.29 5.53 14.16
N LEU A 21 -15.86 6.48 13.33
CA LEU A 21 -14.45 6.76 13.08
C LEU A 21 -13.74 7.29 14.33
N GLU A 22 -14.39 8.12 15.13
CA GLU A 22 -13.84 8.57 16.41
C GLU A 22 -13.61 7.40 17.38
N ILE A 23 -14.57 6.49 17.50
CA ILE A 23 -14.41 5.26 18.31
C ILE A 23 -13.25 4.41 17.76
N LEU A 24 -13.18 4.19 16.45
CA LEU A 24 -12.09 3.43 15.84
C LEU A 24 -10.74 4.09 16.07
N ARG A 25 -10.65 5.42 15.97
CA ARG A 25 -9.44 6.19 16.28
C ARG A 25 -8.99 5.95 17.71
N ASN A 26 -9.89 6.08 18.68
CA ASN A 26 -9.57 5.85 20.10
C ASN A 26 -9.15 4.40 20.39
N LEU A 27 -9.70 3.43 19.66
CA LEU A 27 -9.29 2.03 19.76
C LEU A 27 -7.90 1.79 19.13
N SER A 28 -7.51 2.58 18.14
CA SER A 28 -6.28 2.39 17.36
C SER A 28 -4.99 2.64 18.15
N ASP A 29 -5.09 3.14 19.38
CA ASP A 29 -3.95 3.23 20.32
C ASP A 29 -3.50 1.85 20.84
N MET A 30 -4.33 0.81 20.64
CA MET A 30 -4.02 -0.56 21.03
C MET A 30 -3.67 -1.42 19.81
N GLU A 31 -2.51 -2.07 19.84
CA GLU A 31 -2.06 -2.96 18.76
C GLU A 31 -3.07 -4.10 18.47
N GLU A 32 -3.70 -4.66 19.51
CA GLU A 32 -4.74 -5.67 19.31
C GLU A 32 -5.90 -5.12 18.47
N ALA A 33 -6.34 -3.89 18.75
CA ALA A 33 -7.46 -3.28 18.05
C ALA A 33 -7.09 -2.93 16.61
N VAL A 34 -5.88 -2.42 16.36
CA VAL A 34 -5.36 -2.22 15.00
C VAL A 34 -5.39 -3.54 14.23
N ALA A 35 -4.89 -4.61 14.83
CA ALA A 35 -4.88 -5.92 14.20
C ALA A 35 -6.30 -6.50 13.99
N ARG A 36 -7.33 -6.01 14.69
CA ARG A 36 -8.75 -6.30 14.40
C ARG A 36 -9.31 -5.43 13.29
N ILE A 37 -8.94 -4.14 13.22
CA ILE A 37 -9.32 -3.24 12.13
C ILE A 37 -8.85 -3.81 10.79
N THR A 38 -7.59 -4.24 10.69
CA THR A 38 -7.04 -4.82 9.46
C THR A 38 -7.68 -6.16 9.10
N ARG A 39 -7.99 -7.02 10.09
CA ARG A 39 -8.56 -8.36 9.86
C ARG A 39 -10.08 -8.37 9.65
N THR A 40 -10.77 -7.30 10.06
CA THR A 40 -12.22 -7.22 9.87
C THR A 40 -12.50 -6.83 8.44
N ASP A 41 -13.19 -7.71 7.72
CA ASP A 41 -13.53 -7.49 6.33
C ASP A 41 -14.27 -6.15 6.14
N ARG A 42 -13.98 -5.47 5.03
CA ARG A 42 -14.51 -4.14 4.68
C ARG A 42 -14.17 -2.99 5.64
N CYS A 43 -13.62 -3.23 6.83
CA CYS A 43 -13.34 -2.17 7.80
C CYS A 43 -12.28 -1.20 7.28
N LEU A 44 -11.13 -1.73 6.85
CA LEU A 44 -10.04 -0.91 6.29
C LEU A 44 -10.47 -0.17 5.02
N ALA A 45 -11.19 -0.86 4.12
CA ALA A 45 -11.74 -0.26 2.90
C ALA A 45 -12.72 0.88 3.19
N SER A 46 -13.59 0.74 4.19
CA SER A 46 -14.53 1.80 4.59
C SER A 46 -13.78 3.01 5.16
N VAL A 47 -12.74 2.79 5.98
CA VAL A 47 -11.89 3.88 6.48
C VAL A 47 -11.18 4.61 5.33
N ALA A 48 -10.68 3.87 4.33
CA ALA A 48 -10.06 4.45 3.14
C ALA A 48 -11.06 5.24 2.28
N GLU A 49 -12.30 4.78 2.16
CA GLU A 49 -13.37 5.49 1.45
C GLU A 49 -13.68 6.84 2.11
N TYR A 50 -13.78 6.88 3.44
CA TYR A 50 -14.01 8.13 4.18
C TYR A 50 -12.79 9.04 4.24
N LEU A 51 -11.57 8.52 4.03
CA LEU A 51 -10.40 9.36 3.80
C LEU A 51 -10.52 10.17 2.49
N ASP A 52 -11.11 9.57 1.47
CA ASP A 52 -11.25 10.18 0.14
C ASP A 52 -12.46 11.12 0.06
N THR A 53 -13.61 10.67 0.56
CA THR A 53 -14.91 11.32 0.33
C THR A 53 -15.54 11.97 1.57
N GLY A 54 -15.00 11.70 2.76
CA GLY A 54 -15.59 12.15 4.02
C GLY A 54 -15.52 13.66 4.23
N SER A 55 -16.20 14.13 5.27
CA SER A 55 -16.08 15.50 5.78
C SER A 55 -14.65 15.77 6.30
N PRO A 56 -14.24 17.04 6.51
CA PRO A 56 -12.93 17.35 7.05
C PRO A 56 -12.61 16.65 8.38
N THR A 57 -13.61 16.49 9.26
CA THR A 57 -13.48 15.77 10.54
C THR A 57 -13.34 14.26 10.33
N GLU A 58 -14.17 13.68 9.47
CA GLU A 58 -14.12 12.25 9.13
C GLU A 58 -12.79 11.87 8.48
N ARG A 59 -12.31 12.68 7.53
CA ARG A 59 -11.01 12.48 6.87
C ARG A 59 -9.84 12.57 7.86
N GLN A 60 -9.92 13.48 8.83
CA GLN A 60 -8.94 13.57 9.92
C GLN A 60 -8.94 12.31 10.80
N HIS A 61 -10.11 11.81 11.20
CA HIS A 61 -10.19 10.56 11.96
C HIS A 61 -9.65 9.37 11.14
N ALA A 62 -10.03 9.28 9.87
CA ALA A 62 -9.58 8.23 8.97
C ALA A 62 -8.06 8.20 8.82
N VAL A 63 -7.40 9.35 8.59
CA VAL A 63 -5.94 9.37 8.44
C VAL A 63 -5.20 8.98 9.72
N VAL A 64 -5.74 9.30 10.90
CA VAL A 64 -5.13 8.88 12.17
C VAL A 64 -5.22 7.37 12.34
N ILE A 65 -6.37 6.76 12.02
CA ILE A 65 -6.53 5.29 12.06
C ILE A 65 -5.55 4.61 11.10
N LEU A 66 -5.45 5.10 9.86
CA LEU A 66 -4.55 4.51 8.85
C LEU A 66 -3.07 4.66 9.23
N LEU A 67 -2.70 5.78 9.88
CA LEU A 67 -1.37 5.98 10.40
C LEU A 67 -1.04 4.97 11.52
N ALA A 68 -1.98 4.72 12.44
CA ALA A 68 -1.81 3.72 13.49
C ALA A 68 -1.65 2.32 12.89
N VAL A 69 -2.48 1.95 11.92
CA VAL A 69 -2.37 0.70 11.16
C VAL A 69 -0.99 0.52 10.54
N CYS A 70 -0.50 1.53 9.84
CA CYS A 70 0.83 1.50 9.20
C CYS A 70 2.00 1.53 10.19
N SER A 71 1.77 1.95 11.44
CA SER A 71 2.81 1.98 12.47
C SER A 71 3.04 0.61 13.11
N CYS A 72 2.10 -0.34 12.96
CA CYS A 72 2.21 -1.68 13.52
C CYS A 72 3.13 -2.60 12.69
N SER A 73 2.92 -2.68 11.37
CA SER A 73 3.74 -3.56 10.52
C SER A 73 3.81 -3.09 9.06
N ALA A 74 4.84 -3.58 8.35
CA ALA A 74 4.97 -3.36 6.90
C ALA A 74 3.86 -4.08 6.10
N GLU A 75 3.36 -5.21 6.61
CA GLU A 75 2.25 -5.94 5.98
C GLU A 75 0.95 -5.14 6.04
N ASP A 76 0.67 -4.50 7.18
CA ASP A 76 -0.47 -3.60 7.35
C ASP A 76 -0.35 -2.38 6.43
N CYS A 77 0.86 -1.81 6.28
CA CYS A 77 1.12 -0.74 5.30
C CYS A 77 0.77 -1.15 3.87
N LEU A 78 1.12 -2.38 3.47
CA LEU A 78 0.82 -2.89 2.15
C LEU A 78 -0.69 -3.03 1.92
N LEU A 79 -1.45 -3.42 2.96
CA LEU A 79 -2.91 -3.48 2.88
C LEU A 79 -3.51 -2.08 2.70
N VAL A 80 -3.05 -1.09 3.47
CA VAL A 80 -3.47 0.31 3.31
C VAL A 80 -3.17 0.83 1.90
N MET A 81 -2.01 0.48 1.32
CA MET A 81 -1.67 0.87 -0.05
C MET A 81 -2.58 0.23 -1.10
N LYS A 82 -3.04 -1.00 -0.89
CA LYS A 82 -3.95 -1.70 -1.81
C LYS A 82 -5.32 -1.01 -1.90
N GLU A 83 -5.75 -0.32 -0.85
CA GLU A 83 -6.99 0.47 -0.84
C GLU A 83 -6.87 1.79 -1.64
N GLY A 84 -5.69 2.13 -2.17
CA GLY A 84 -5.55 3.27 -3.09
C GLY A 84 -5.52 4.65 -2.41
N VAL A 85 -5.14 4.72 -1.13
CA VAL A 85 -5.21 5.95 -0.31
C VAL A 85 -4.28 7.10 -0.73
N ILE A 86 -3.30 6.87 -1.61
CA ILE A 86 -2.22 7.83 -1.90
C ILE A 86 -2.73 9.19 -2.40
N PRO A 87 -3.66 9.29 -3.38
CA PRO A 87 -4.15 10.58 -3.86
C PRO A 87 -4.83 11.39 -2.75
N ALA A 88 -5.66 10.74 -1.93
CA ALA A 88 -6.31 11.37 -0.80
C ALA A 88 -5.28 11.89 0.22
N LEU A 89 -4.26 11.09 0.56
CA LEU A 89 -3.21 11.52 1.48
C LEU A 89 -2.41 12.73 0.97
N VAL A 90 -2.15 12.81 -0.34
CA VAL A 90 -1.49 13.96 -0.94
C VAL A 90 -2.37 15.21 -0.83
N ASP A 91 -3.67 15.09 -1.12
CA ASP A 91 -4.62 16.21 -0.93
C ASP A 91 -4.68 16.68 0.53
N LEU A 92 -4.86 15.75 1.48
CA LEU A 92 -4.89 16.06 2.91
C LEU A 92 -3.58 16.70 3.41
N SER A 93 -2.42 16.33 2.85
CA SER A 93 -1.14 16.91 3.25
C SER A 93 -1.03 18.42 2.97
N VAL A 94 -1.83 18.94 2.03
CA VAL A 94 -1.85 20.34 1.63
C VAL A 94 -3.10 21.06 2.15
N ASN A 95 -4.25 20.40 2.03
CA ASN A 95 -5.57 21.00 2.24
C ASN A 95 -6.26 20.56 3.55
N GLY A 96 -5.67 19.62 4.29
CA GLY A 96 -6.24 19.10 5.53
C GLY A 96 -6.19 20.09 6.70
N THR A 97 -6.72 19.66 7.85
CA THR A 97 -6.48 20.35 9.13
C THR A 97 -5.02 20.20 9.55
N GLU A 98 -4.54 20.99 10.51
CA GLU A 98 -3.15 20.89 10.96
C GLU A 98 -2.78 19.47 11.47
N GLU A 99 -3.70 18.80 12.17
CA GLU A 99 -3.53 17.40 12.56
C GLU A 99 -3.48 16.49 11.33
N ALA A 100 -4.45 16.63 10.41
CA ALA A 100 -4.55 15.76 9.25
C ALA A 100 -3.35 15.92 8.29
N LYS A 101 -2.82 17.15 8.12
CA LYS A 101 -1.59 17.41 7.34
C LYS A 101 -0.39 16.69 7.95
N GLY A 102 -0.23 16.81 9.27
CA GLY A 102 0.86 16.16 10.00
C GLY A 102 0.81 14.64 9.90
N CYS A 103 -0.38 14.05 10.11
CA CYS A 103 -0.56 12.60 9.99
C CYS A 103 -0.40 12.11 8.55
N SER A 104 -0.94 12.83 7.56
CA SER A 104 -0.81 12.47 6.14
C SER A 104 0.65 12.47 5.69
N THR A 105 1.42 13.49 6.08
CA THR A 105 2.84 13.59 5.74
C THR A 105 3.64 12.43 6.35
N LYS A 106 3.39 12.11 7.63
CA LYS A 106 4.01 10.96 8.31
C LYS A 106 3.66 9.64 7.61
N LEU A 107 2.38 9.44 7.29
CA LEU A 107 1.91 8.23 6.63
C LEU A 107 2.54 8.08 5.23
N LEU A 108 2.60 9.15 4.43
CA LEU A 108 3.28 9.13 3.13
C LEU A 108 4.77 8.77 3.24
N HIS A 109 5.46 9.21 4.30
CA HIS A 109 6.83 8.81 4.57
C HIS A 109 6.94 7.31 4.89
N LEU A 110 6.11 6.78 5.79
CA LEU A 110 6.08 5.34 6.11
C LEU A 110 5.85 4.48 4.87
N LEU A 111 4.86 4.84 4.04
CA LEU A 111 4.56 4.12 2.80
C LEU A 111 5.69 4.21 1.77
N ARG A 112 6.48 5.29 1.77
CA ARG A 112 7.66 5.42 0.90
C ARG A 112 8.81 4.54 1.39
N ASP A 113 9.04 4.52 2.69
CA ASP A 113 10.15 3.79 3.28
C ASP A 113 9.91 2.27 3.23
N MET A 114 8.66 1.82 3.40
CA MET A 114 8.26 0.44 3.16
C MET A 114 8.56 -0.01 1.72
N ARG A 115 8.20 0.80 0.72
CA ARG A 115 8.52 0.51 -0.70
C ARG A 115 10.02 0.37 -0.96
N ARG A 116 10.86 1.04 -0.19
CA ARG A 116 12.33 0.90 -0.29
C ARG A 116 12.79 -0.40 0.38
N SER A 117 12.25 -0.74 1.54
CA SER A 117 12.54 -2.00 2.24
C SER A 117 12.27 -3.23 1.36
N ASP A 118 11.12 -3.27 0.67
CA ASP A 118 10.78 -4.35 -0.28
C ASP A 118 11.72 -4.43 -1.51
N GLN A 119 12.41 -3.34 -1.86
CA GLN A 119 13.37 -3.32 -2.96
C GLN A 119 14.76 -3.84 -2.52
N PHE A 120 15.14 -3.64 -1.26
CA PHE A 120 16.41 -4.17 -0.72
C PHE A 120 16.36 -5.69 -0.53
N THR A 121 15.21 -6.26 -0.16
CA THR A 121 15.03 -7.72 -0.05
C THR A 121 14.99 -8.41 -1.41
N ASN A 122 14.54 -7.72 -2.46
CA ASN A 122 14.51 -8.24 -3.84
C ASN A 122 15.80 -8.01 -4.64
N SER A 123 16.79 -7.27 -4.10
CA SER A 123 18.01 -6.92 -4.85
C SER A 123 19.16 -7.95 -4.75
N CYS A 124 18.98 -9.09 -4.06
CA CYS A 124 19.98 -10.17 -4.01
C CYS A 124 19.55 -11.40 -4.84
N SER A 125 19.22 -11.20 -6.11
CA SER A 125 18.99 -12.31 -7.08
C SER A 125 19.37 -11.96 -8.51
N GLN A 126 20.22 -10.96 -8.71
CA GLN A 126 20.66 -10.58 -10.06
C GLN A 126 22.19 -10.48 -10.14
N GLU A 127 22.86 -11.61 -9.91
CA GLU A 127 24.26 -11.77 -10.30
C GLU A 127 24.35 -12.22 -11.77
N VAL A 128 24.62 -11.21 -12.61
CA VAL A 128 25.45 -11.19 -13.83
C VAL A 128 25.50 -12.43 -14.74
N ALA A 129 24.88 -12.31 -15.92
CA ALA A 129 25.19 -13.14 -17.09
C ALA A 129 25.71 -12.28 -18.26
N ALA A 130 26.82 -12.77 -18.85
CA ALA A 130 27.55 -12.36 -20.06
C ALA A 130 28.48 -11.13 -19.92
N THR A 131 29.78 -11.25 -20.15
CA THR A 131 30.39 -11.63 -21.45
C THR A 131 31.75 -12.31 -21.25
N GLY A 132 32.07 -13.32 -22.06
CA GLY A 132 33.21 -14.24 -21.86
C GLY A 132 34.48 -13.98 -22.69
N MET A 133 35.54 -14.70 -22.29
CA MET A 133 36.70 -15.27 -23.03
C MET A 133 37.68 -15.73 -21.92
N VAL A 134 38.15 -16.97 -21.80
CA VAL A 134 39.18 -17.68 -22.60
C VAL A 134 39.19 -19.18 -22.20
N VAL A 135 39.75 -19.99 -23.10
CA VAL A 135 39.83 -21.44 -23.34
C VAL A 135 40.51 -22.35 -22.28
N GLU A 136 39.97 -23.58 -22.18
CA GLU A 136 40.43 -24.94 -21.77
C GLU A 136 41.47 -25.25 -20.67
N ASP A 137 41.15 -26.22 -19.78
CA ASP A 137 41.63 -27.62 -19.88
C ASP A 137 40.81 -28.59 -18.97
N ALA A 138 40.75 -29.89 -19.32
CA ALA A 138 39.85 -30.94 -18.80
C ALA A 138 40.43 -31.77 -17.60
N PRO A 139 39.90 -32.95 -17.19
CA PRO A 139 38.57 -33.26 -16.61
C PRO A 139 38.65 -34.13 -15.31
N LYS A 140 37.70 -34.03 -14.34
CA LYS A 140 37.36 -35.16 -13.41
C LYS A 140 35.91 -35.14 -12.88
N ASN A 141 35.12 -36.11 -13.38
CA ASN A 141 34.12 -36.99 -12.74
C ASN A 141 33.23 -36.51 -11.55
N SER A 142 31.91 -36.46 -11.74
CA SER A 142 30.89 -37.28 -11.02
C SER A 142 29.44 -36.71 -11.12
N VAL A 143 28.62 -37.41 -11.90
CA VAL A 143 27.28 -37.95 -11.56
C VAL A 143 26.41 -37.21 -10.49
N HIS A 144 25.35 -36.48 -10.88
CA HIS A 144 23.91 -36.83 -10.66
C HIS A 144 22.87 -35.69 -10.92
N LYS A 145 21.91 -36.01 -11.82
CA LYS A 145 20.45 -35.73 -11.84
C LYS A 145 19.88 -34.31 -11.66
N GLN A 146 19.39 -33.78 -12.79
CA GLN A 146 18.14 -32.99 -12.92
C GLN A 146 16.90 -33.87 -12.61
N PRO A 147 15.75 -33.32 -12.17
CA PRO A 147 14.77 -32.86 -13.18
C PRO A 147 13.85 -31.67 -12.81
N ALA A 148 13.29 -31.12 -13.90
CA ALA A 148 11.92 -30.60 -14.06
C ALA A 148 11.63 -29.13 -13.71
N SER A 149 11.87 -28.31 -14.74
CA SER A 149 11.08 -27.15 -15.17
C SER A 149 9.58 -27.23 -14.86
N LYS A 150 9.03 -26.15 -14.29
CA LYS A 150 7.67 -25.69 -14.60
C LYS A 150 7.74 -24.24 -15.06
N SER A 151 7.46 -24.05 -16.35
CA SER A 151 7.32 -22.74 -16.98
C SER A 151 6.00 -22.11 -16.53
N SER A 152 6.00 -20.82 -16.24
CA SER A 152 4.84 -19.98 -16.52
C SER A 152 5.33 -18.70 -17.21
N ARG A 153 5.20 -18.74 -18.53
CA ARG A 153 5.32 -17.62 -19.43
C ARG A 153 4.15 -16.64 -19.21
N PHE A 154 4.45 -15.37 -19.42
CA PHE A 154 3.59 -14.32 -19.98
C PHE A 154 2.53 -13.67 -19.09
N PHE A 155 2.79 -12.42 -18.70
CA PHE A 155 1.84 -11.31 -18.84
C PHE A 155 2.60 -10.04 -19.24
N GLN A 156 2.81 -9.85 -20.56
CA GLN A 156 3.06 -8.53 -21.13
C GLN A 156 1.77 -7.72 -21.04
N ARG A 157 1.69 -6.75 -20.12
CA ARG A 157 0.65 -5.72 -20.17
C ARG A 157 1.24 -4.49 -20.86
N LYS A 158 0.83 -4.30 -22.11
CA LYS A 158 1.09 -3.10 -22.93
C LYS A 158 0.68 -1.83 -22.17
N LEU A 159 1.59 -0.88 -22.02
CA LEU A 159 1.27 0.50 -21.68
C LEU A 159 0.99 1.27 -22.97
N ASN A 160 -0.23 1.78 -23.09
CA ASN A 160 -0.66 2.62 -24.20
C ASN A 160 -0.05 4.03 -24.00
N ILE A 161 0.95 4.38 -24.80
CA ILE A 161 1.58 5.70 -24.80
C ILE A 161 0.66 6.64 -25.59
N PHE A 162 -0.12 7.45 -24.86
CA PHE A 162 -0.99 8.47 -25.44
C PHE A 162 -0.15 9.70 -25.79
N SER A 163 0.19 9.86 -27.06
CA SER A 163 0.86 11.06 -27.57
C SER A 163 -0.14 12.20 -27.79
N LYS A 164 0.09 13.33 -27.13
CA LYS A 164 -0.61 14.61 -27.34
C LYS A 164 -0.26 15.20 -28.73
N PRO A 165 -1.22 15.71 -29.51
CA PRO A 165 -0.90 16.55 -30.66
C PRO A 165 -0.57 17.98 -30.22
N ARG A 166 0.52 18.54 -30.75
CA ARG A 166 0.82 19.97 -30.68
C ARG A 166 -0.08 20.68 -31.70
N SER A 167 -0.87 21.64 -31.22
CA SER A 167 -1.62 22.58 -32.04
C SER A 167 -0.64 23.63 -32.60
N LEU A 168 -0.66 23.84 -33.92
CA LEU A 168 -0.02 24.99 -34.57
C LEU A 168 -1.13 25.84 -35.19
N THR A 169 -1.51 26.90 -34.50
CA THR A 169 -2.19 28.06 -35.08
C THR A 169 -1.13 29.00 -35.67
N LEU A 170 -1.14 29.18 -36.98
CA LEU A 170 -0.57 30.35 -37.63
C LEU A 170 -1.61 30.91 -38.61
N PHE A 171 -1.65 32.24 -38.60
CA PHE A 171 -2.62 33.14 -39.23
C PHE A 171 -2.79 32.97 -40.74
#